data_AF-A0A433CAE2-F1
#
_entry.id   AF-A0A433CAE2-F1
#
_cell.length_a   1.000
_cell.length_b   1.000
_cell.length_c   1.000
_cell.angle_alpha   90.00
_cell.angle_beta   90.00
_cell.angle_gamma   90.00
#
_symmetry.space_group_name_H-M   'P 1'
#
loop_
_entity.id
_entity.type
_entity.pdbx_description
1 polymer ?
#
loop_
_entity_poly.entity_id
_entity_poly.type
_entity_poly.pdbx_seq_one_letter_code
_entity_poly.pdbx_strand_id
1 'polypeptide(L)'
;MNQEEKRAQRERQDKMDQIVLDRATRDKADADRQDAERAQIAAAAAPTAVTGAAPQVQFGEDQPVQYDDASAAGSDARQAARMGISATVTPTRWAAGGQTFGSEAEAAEAAKKFNTPEAANTRIGAVLRGINPERGVAFERANQQAKLGGMQVQRTEQQEADDKFNRLMLENFQRLGPWQGAARMLTETGAGGLAGATVRPVVSPDGKTVKFMSAKDGEENDMGLTYENSPAGVQRLLYDSSQLDPRTKIEWLRDLNKREEDAKFKGREMAVHERQQSETERHHRALENLSGERVANSAARIGMPRPLTAAQERSNAEIDAARQQVAGLSNAEILRRTAKATNTGRENPDYDPGLARAAALARRRKVGEDDQFDSRGAPARAASAQGSAQGIAQAFQADPAMKGYRLGSKTPAGRYEVLDSTGKLVGHYE
;
A
#
# COMPACT_ATOMS: atom_id res chain seq x y z
N MET A 1 22.10 13.22 -13.71
CA MET A 1 22.50 12.57 -12.44
C MET A 1 23.33 11.34 -12.77
N ASN A 2 24.62 11.39 -12.46
CA ASN A 2 25.58 10.33 -12.76
C ASN A 2 25.30 9.08 -11.90
N GLN A 3 25.74 7.89 -12.32
CA GLN A 3 25.54 6.65 -11.54
C GLN A 3 26.15 6.74 -10.14
N GLU A 4 27.27 7.45 -9.99
CA GLU A 4 27.91 7.72 -8.71
C GLU A 4 27.04 8.58 -7.79
N GLU A 5 26.37 9.61 -8.32
CA GLU A 5 25.46 10.45 -7.52
C GLU A 5 24.25 9.65 -7.03
N LYS A 6 23.70 8.77 -7.88
CA LYS A 6 22.61 7.87 -7.48
C LYS A 6 23.05 6.91 -6.37
N ARG A 7 24.27 6.39 -6.45
CA ARG A 7 24.83 5.51 -5.41
C ARG A 7 25.06 6.25 -4.10
N ALA A 8 25.67 7.44 -4.16
CA ALA A 8 25.89 8.29 -2.99
C ALA A 8 24.58 8.79 -2.36
N GLN A 9 23.51 8.97 -3.15
CA GLN A 9 22.19 9.29 -2.64
C GLN A 9 21.55 8.10 -1.91
N ARG A 10 21.66 6.89 -2.47
CA ARG A 10 21.20 5.65 -1.81
C ARG A 10 21.94 5.40 -0.50
N GLU A 11 23.27 5.50 -0.50
CA GLU A 11 24.07 5.32 0.73
C GLU A 11 23.74 6.36 1.81
N ARG A 12 23.41 7.60 1.42
CA ARG A 12 22.93 8.61 2.37
C ARG A 12 21.55 8.27 2.93
N GLN A 13 20.66 7.77 2.09
CA GLN A 13 19.32 7.37 2.50
C GLN A 13 19.39 6.15 3.44
N ASP A 14 20.17 5.13 3.10
CA ASP A 14 20.38 3.94 3.93
C ASP A 14 20.95 4.32 5.31
N LYS A 15 21.90 5.29 5.37
CA LYS A 15 22.42 5.81 6.65
C LYS A 15 21.36 6.54 7.47
N MET A 16 20.50 7.34 6.83
CA MET A 16 19.41 8.03 7.53
C MET A 16 18.38 7.03 8.06
N ASP A 17 18.01 6.02 7.27
CA ASP A 17 17.09 4.97 7.68
C ASP A 17 17.68 4.16 8.85
N GLN A 18 18.99 3.88 8.83
CA GLN A 18 19.69 3.23 9.95
C GLN A 18 19.66 4.08 11.22
N ILE A 19 19.90 5.40 11.13
CA ILE A 19 19.82 6.31 12.29
C ILE A 19 18.41 6.33 12.89
N VAL A 20 17.38 6.33 12.05
CA VAL A 20 15.98 6.29 12.50
C VAL A 20 15.68 4.98 13.21
N LEU A 21 16.13 3.84 12.67
CA LEU A 21 16.00 2.52 13.30
C LEU A 21 16.72 2.45 14.65
N ASP A 22 17.94 2.95 14.73
CA ASP A 22 18.74 2.96 15.98
C ASP A 22 18.11 3.86 17.04
N ARG A 23 17.47 4.97 16.64
CA ARG A 23 16.73 5.85 17.56
C ARG A 23 15.45 5.16 18.06
N ALA A 24 14.66 4.59 17.15
CA ALA A 24 13.45 3.84 17.52
C ALA A 24 13.76 2.66 18.46
N THR A 25 14.90 1.98 18.25
CA THR A 25 15.34 0.88 19.11
C THR A 25 15.73 1.36 20.51
N ARG A 26 16.41 2.51 20.62
CA ARG A 26 16.74 3.13 21.91
C ARG A 26 15.49 3.61 22.64
N ASP A 27 14.61 4.33 21.95
CA ASP A 27 13.35 4.82 22.52
C ASP A 27 12.49 3.65 23.03
N LYS A 28 12.46 2.53 22.29
CA LYS A 28 11.80 1.29 22.74
C LYS A 28 12.47 0.70 23.99
N ALA A 29 13.79 0.59 24.01
CA ALA A 29 14.51 0.04 25.16
C ALA A 29 14.33 0.90 26.43
N ASP A 30 14.26 2.22 26.28
CA ASP A 30 13.96 3.14 27.38
C ASP A 30 12.51 3.01 27.85
N ALA A 31 11.55 2.84 26.93
CA ALA A 31 10.16 2.54 27.28
C ALA A 31 10.03 1.20 28.02
N ASP A 32 10.66 0.14 27.53
CA ASP A 32 10.66 -1.19 28.16
C ASP A 32 11.28 -1.13 29.58
N ARG A 33 12.34 -0.32 29.77
CA ARG A 33 12.94 -0.08 31.09
C ARG A 33 11.98 0.65 32.03
N GLN A 34 11.31 1.69 31.55
CA GLN A 34 10.31 2.42 32.34
C GLN A 34 9.12 1.52 32.71
N ASP A 35 8.67 0.66 31.80
CA ASP A 35 7.61 -0.30 32.07
C ASP A 35 8.03 -1.36 33.08
N ALA A 36 9.27 -1.85 33.00
CA ALA A 36 9.84 -2.75 34.01
C ALA A 36 9.94 -2.08 35.39
N GLU A 37 10.39 -0.82 35.46
CA GLU A 37 10.41 -0.03 36.70
C GLU A 37 9.01 0.18 37.26
N ARG A 38 8.02 0.50 36.42
CA ARG A 38 6.60 0.63 36.82
C ARG A 38 6.05 -0.70 37.34
N ALA A 39 6.38 -1.82 36.69
CA ALA A 39 5.98 -3.15 37.13
C ALA A 39 6.60 -3.51 38.49
N GLN A 40 7.88 -3.18 38.71
CA GLN A 40 8.55 -3.37 40.00
C GLN A 40 7.92 -2.51 41.11
N ILE A 41 7.60 -1.25 40.82
CA ILE A 41 6.89 -0.37 41.77
C ILE A 41 5.50 -0.93 42.08
N ALA A 42 4.76 -1.38 41.07
CA ALA A 42 3.44 -1.97 41.25
C ALA A 42 3.49 -3.27 42.08
N ALA A 43 4.50 -4.12 41.84
CA ALA A 43 4.73 -5.34 42.60
C ALA A 43 5.13 -5.04 44.05
N ALA A 44 6.01 -4.06 44.28
CA ALA A 44 6.40 -3.63 45.62
C ALA A 44 5.24 -2.99 46.40
N ALA A 45 4.23 -2.47 45.70
CA ALA A 45 3.03 -1.90 46.30
C ALA A 45 1.82 -2.85 46.29
N ALA A 46 2.01 -4.11 45.88
CA ALA A 46 0.96 -5.11 45.94
C ALA A 46 0.55 -5.37 47.41
N PRO A 47 -0.74 -5.70 47.65
CA PRO A 47 -1.20 -6.05 48.99
C PRO A 47 -0.34 -7.17 49.55
N THR A 48 0.31 -6.91 50.69
CA THR A 48 1.06 -7.93 51.42
C THR A 48 0.27 -8.30 52.65
N ALA A 49 0.09 -9.60 52.87
CA ALA A 49 -0.45 -10.09 54.13
C ALA A 49 0.50 -9.63 55.25
N VAL A 50 -0.02 -8.92 56.25
CA VAL A 50 0.79 -8.52 57.40
C VAL A 50 0.87 -9.73 58.31
N THR A 51 1.94 -10.50 58.19
CA THR A 51 2.33 -11.59 59.12
C THR A 51 2.81 -10.99 60.44
N GLY A 52 1.93 -10.23 61.10
CA GLY A 52 2.20 -9.61 62.40
C GLY A 52 1.58 -10.36 63.58
N ALA A 53 0.60 -11.22 63.34
CA ALA A 53 0.09 -12.13 64.35
C ALA A 53 -0.38 -13.40 63.64
N ALA A 54 0.23 -14.53 63.99
CA ALA A 54 -0.37 -15.84 63.72
C ALA A 54 -1.85 -15.76 64.13
N PRO A 55 -2.80 -16.23 63.30
CA PRO A 55 -4.21 -16.22 63.68
C PRO A 55 -4.34 -16.87 65.06
N GLN A 56 -4.79 -16.09 66.02
CA GLN A 56 -4.98 -16.53 67.39
C GLN A 56 -6.44 -16.92 67.56
N VAL A 57 -6.65 -18.11 68.12
CA VAL A 57 -7.97 -18.50 68.61
C VAL A 57 -7.87 -18.53 70.13
N GLN A 58 -8.66 -17.67 70.77
CA GLN A 58 -8.79 -17.66 72.22
C GLN A 58 -10.04 -18.43 72.60
N PHE A 59 -9.86 -19.49 73.41
CA PHE A 59 -10.95 -20.32 73.93
C PHE A 59 -11.17 -19.97 75.40
N GLY A 60 -12.20 -19.19 75.72
CA GLY A 60 -12.45 -18.77 77.11
C GLY A 60 -11.35 -17.88 77.71
N GLU A 61 -10.98 -18.10 78.98
CA GLU A 61 -9.92 -17.35 79.69
C GLU A 61 -8.49 -17.87 79.41
N ASP A 62 -8.36 -18.95 78.64
CA ASP A 62 -7.06 -19.56 78.35
C ASP A 62 -6.21 -18.71 77.39
N GLN A 63 -4.89 -18.94 77.42
CA GLN A 63 -3.97 -18.25 76.53
C GLN A 63 -4.27 -18.56 75.06
N PRO A 64 -4.19 -17.57 74.16
CA PRO A 64 -4.49 -17.75 72.76
C PRO A 64 -3.58 -18.78 72.10
N VAL A 65 -4.16 -19.75 71.40
CA VAL A 65 -3.41 -20.72 70.61
C VAL A 65 -3.01 -20.06 69.29
N GLN A 66 -1.71 -20.06 69.00
CA GLN A 66 -1.18 -19.58 67.72
C GLN A 66 -1.21 -20.69 66.68
N TYR A 67 -1.70 -20.37 65.48
CA TYR A 67 -1.72 -21.28 64.35
C TYR A 67 -0.81 -20.77 63.24
N ASP A 68 -0.04 -21.67 62.63
CA ASP A 68 0.79 -21.35 61.46
C ASP A 68 -0.05 -21.14 60.19
N ASP A 69 -1.31 -21.62 60.18
CA ASP A 69 -2.24 -21.51 59.06
C ASP A 69 -3.61 -20.95 59.50
N ALA A 70 -4.08 -19.92 58.79
CA ALA A 70 -5.40 -19.31 58.99
C ALA A 70 -6.56 -20.27 58.68
N SER A 71 -6.34 -21.25 57.79
CA SER A 71 -7.34 -22.27 57.48
C SER A 71 -7.60 -23.20 58.68
N ALA A 72 -6.52 -23.55 59.39
CA ALA A 72 -6.56 -24.35 60.62
C ALA A 72 -7.22 -23.57 61.76
N ALA A 73 -6.81 -22.32 61.99
CA ALA A 73 -7.44 -21.45 63.00
C ALA A 73 -8.95 -21.27 62.76
N GLY A 74 -9.35 -21.10 61.49
CA GLY A 74 -10.77 -20.97 61.12
C GLY A 74 -11.55 -22.29 61.30
N SER A 75 -10.91 -23.43 61.08
CA SER A 75 -11.51 -24.75 61.33
C SER A 75 -11.76 -24.97 62.83
N ASP A 76 -10.77 -24.68 63.65
CA ASP A 76 -10.83 -24.93 65.10
C ASP A 76 -11.77 -23.95 65.80
N ALA A 77 -11.83 -22.70 65.36
CA ALA A 77 -12.84 -21.75 65.83
C ALA A 77 -14.28 -22.21 65.53
N ARG A 78 -14.52 -22.81 64.34
CA ARG A 78 -15.83 -23.40 64.00
C ARG A 78 -16.14 -24.62 64.85
N GLN A 79 -15.14 -25.44 65.15
CA GLN A 79 -15.31 -26.61 66.01
C GLN A 79 -15.62 -26.21 67.45
N ALA A 80 -14.92 -25.22 68.00
CA ALA A 80 -15.21 -24.67 69.32
C ALA A 80 -16.60 -24.04 69.42
N ALA A 81 -17.03 -23.30 68.39
CA ALA A 81 -18.39 -22.76 68.32
C ALA A 81 -19.46 -23.88 68.37
N ARG A 82 -19.23 -25.02 67.69
CA ARG A 82 -20.12 -26.20 67.77
C ARG A 82 -20.16 -26.83 69.16
N MET A 83 -19.09 -26.68 69.94
CA MET A 83 -19.01 -27.14 71.33
C MET A 83 -19.53 -26.10 72.34
N GLY A 84 -20.09 -24.97 71.89
CA GLY A 84 -20.56 -23.90 72.77
C GLY A 84 -19.45 -23.05 73.39
N ILE A 85 -18.21 -23.18 72.89
CA ILE A 85 -17.06 -22.39 73.34
C ILE A 85 -16.95 -21.15 72.45
N SER A 86 -16.94 -19.98 73.08
CA SER A 86 -16.69 -18.72 72.37
C SER A 86 -15.25 -18.69 71.88
N ALA A 87 -15.07 -18.55 70.57
CA ALA A 87 -13.77 -18.48 69.91
C ALA A 87 -13.71 -17.21 69.05
N THR A 88 -12.77 -16.31 69.35
CA THR A 88 -12.55 -15.09 68.57
C THR A 88 -11.36 -15.29 67.64
N VAL A 89 -11.58 -15.23 66.32
CA VAL A 89 -10.51 -15.28 65.32
C VAL A 89 -10.10 -13.84 65.00
N THR A 90 -8.82 -13.51 65.21
CA THR A 90 -8.30 -12.23 64.74
C THR A 90 -8.16 -12.28 63.22
N PRO A 91 -8.87 -11.44 62.44
CA PRO A 91 -8.86 -11.54 60.98
C PRO A 91 -7.47 -11.19 60.43
N THR A 92 -7.04 -11.95 59.41
CA THR A 92 -5.84 -11.64 58.63
C THR A 92 -5.95 -10.22 58.08
N ARG A 93 -5.03 -9.34 58.49
CA ARG A 93 -4.98 -7.96 57.99
C ARG A 93 -4.08 -7.88 56.76
N TRP A 94 -4.50 -7.10 55.79
CA TRP A 94 -3.76 -6.85 54.55
C TRP A 94 -3.17 -5.45 54.59
N ALA A 95 -1.92 -5.25 54.16
CA ALA A 95 -1.35 -3.92 54.03
C ALA A 95 -1.19 -3.52 52.57
N ALA A 96 -1.57 -2.29 52.25
CA ALA A 96 -1.29 -1.64 50.97
C ALA A 96 -0.99 -0.16 51.21
N GLY A 97 0.09 0.36 50.62
CA GLY A 97 0.45 1.78 50.72
C GLY A 97 0.69 2.30 52.15
N GLY A 98 1.08 1.43 53.10
CA GLY A 98 1.31 1.80 54.51
C GLY A 98 0.05 1.84 55.37
N GLN A 99 -1.12 1.47 54.83
CA GLN A 99 -2.38 1.31 55.57
C GLN A 99 -2.74 -0.17 55.69
N THR A 100 -3.46 -0.55 56.75
CA THR A 100 -3.98 -1.91 56.95
C THR A 100 -5.48 -1.98 56.67
N PHE A 101 -5.92 -3.04 56.02
CA PHE A 101 -7.29 -3.28 55.57
C PHE A 101 -7.82 -4.61 56.13
N GLY A 102 -9.14 -4.70 56.25
CA GLY A 102 -9.82 -5.89 56.77
C GLY A 102 -9.91 -7.03 55.77
N SER A 103 -9.74 -6.74 54.47
CA SER A 103 -9.78 -7.73 53.39
C SER A 103 -8.78 -7.44 52.28
N GLU A 104 -8.44 -8.49 51.51
CA GLU A 104 -7.58 -8.39 50.33
C GLU A 104 -8.20 -7.51 49.25
N ALA A 105 -9.52 -7.57 49.04
CA ALA A 105 -10.23 -6.78 48.04
C ALA A 105 -10.15 -5.27 48.35
N GLU A 106 -10.35 -4.89 49.61
CA GLU A 106 -10.17 -3.50 50.06
C GLU A 106 -8.72 -3.04 49.89
N ALA A 107 -7.75 -3.89 50.27
CA ALA A 107 -6.33 -3.60 50.08
C ALA A 107 -5.95 -3.47 48.60
N ALA A 108 -6.53 -4.28 47.72
CA ALA A 108 -6.31 -4.23 46.28
C ALA A 108 -6.94 -2.98 45.64
N GLU A 109 -8.15 -2.60 46.05
CA GLU A 109 -8.78 -1.35 45.59
C GLU A 109 -8.01 -0.12 46.09
N ALA A 110 -7.57 -0.15 47.34
CA ALA A 110 -6.68 0.86 47.89
C ALA A 110 -5.35 0.90 47.12
N ALA A 111 -4.73 -0.25 46.84
CA ALA A 111 -3.50 -0.36 46.05
C ALA A 111 -3.67 0.28 44.66
N LYS A 112 -4.82 0.13 43.99
CA LYS A 112 -5.10 0.83 42.72
C LYS A 112 -5.06 2.35 42.86
N LYS A 113 -5.65 2.90 43.93
CA LYS A 113 -5.61 4.34 44.24
C LYS A 113 -4.20 4.79 44.63
N PHE A 114 -3.46 3.94 45.32
CA PHE A 114 -2.08 4.19 45.75
C PHE A 114 -1.03 3.97 44.65
N ASN A 115 -1.35 3.27 43.56
CA ASN A 115 -0.43 2.98 42.46
C ASN A 115 -0.64 3.88 41.24
N THR A 116 -1.42 4.96 41.39
CA THR A 116 -1.38 6.01 40.37
C THR A 116 0.03 6.60 40.31
N PRO A 117 0.53 6.97 39.13
CA PRO A 117 1.84 7.63 38.99
C PRO A 117 1.97 8.85 39.90
N GLU A 118 0.86 9.56 40.12
CA GLU A 118 0.80 10.75 40.98
C GLU A 118 0.97 10.41 42.46
N ALA A 119 0.33 9.34 42.95
CA ALA A 119 0.52 8.86 44.31
C ALA A 119 1.94 8.31 44.53
N ALA A 120 2.50 7.60 43.54
CA ALA A 120 3.88 7.11 43.57
C ALA A 120 4.89 8.26 43.65
N ASN A 121 4.75 9.28 42.78
CA ASN A 121 5.63 10.46 42.81
C ASN A 121 5.50 11.24 44.12
N THR A 122 4.30 11.33 44.69
CA THR A 122 4.09 11.96 46.01
C THR A 122 4.87 11.23 47.11
N ARG A 123 4.88 9.89 47.09
CA ARG A 123 5.66 9.09 48.05
C ARG A 123 7.17 9.26 47.85
N ILE A 124 7.64 9.22 46.60
CA ILE A 124 9.06 9.44 46.29
C ILE A 124 9.49 10.81 46.78
N GLY A 125 8.70 11.85 46.54
CA GLY A 125 8.94 13.20 47.06
C GLY A 125 9.03 13.24 48.59
N ALA A 126 8.10 12.57 49.29
CA ALA A 126 8.10 12.49 50.75
C ALA A 126 9.32 11.75 51.32
N VAL A 127 9.70 10.62 50.72
CA VAL A 127 10.91 9.85 51.11
C VAL A 127 12.16 10.69 50.85
N LEU A 128 12.27 11.31 49.68
CA LEU A 128 13.39 12.18 49.35
C LEU A 128 13.50 13.36 50.32
N ARG A 129 12.38 13.96 50.75
CA ARG A 129 12.39 15.03 51.77
C ARG A 129 12.95 14.55 53.11
N GLY A 130 12.64 13.31 53.52
CA GLY A 130 13.17 12.72 54.75
C GLY A 130 14.68 12.47 54.71
N ILE A 131 15.24 12.21 53.53
CA ILE A 131 16.69 11.96 53.34
C ILE A 131 17.43 13.29 53.09
N ASN A 132 16.90 14.13 52.21
CA ASN A 132 17.46 15.43 51.81
C ASN A 132 16.32 16.37 51.37
N PRO A 133 15.94 17.37 52.18
CA PRO A 133 14.82 18.27 51.90
C PRO A 133 14.91 18.97 50.53
N GLU A 134 16.10 19.40 50.11
CA GLU A 134 16.30 20.09 48.83
C GLU A 134 16.03 19.18 47.64
N ARG A 135 16.48 17.92 47.69
CA ARG A 135 16.22 16.93 46.64
C ARG A 135 14.73 16.59 46.52
N GLY A 136 14.03 16.49 47.65
CA GLY A 136 12.58 16.26 47.64
C GLY A 136 11.80 17.41 47.00
N VAL A 137 12.14 18.66 47.34
CA VAL A 137 11.53 19.86 46.72
C VAL A 137 11.86 19.93 45.22
N ALA A 138 13.10 19.62 44.83
CA ALA A 138 13.50 19.60 43.43
C ALA A 138 12.72 18.55 42.62
N PHE A 139 12.54 17.34 43.16
CA PHE A 139 11.74 16.29 42.54
C PHE A 139 10.27 16.69 42.37
N GLU A 140 9.66 17.29 43.39
CA GLU A 140 8.25 17.74 43.32
C GLU A 140 8.06 18.84 42.27
N ARG A 141 8.98 19.81 42.18
CA ARG A 141 8.97 20.83 41.13
C ARG A 141 9.11 20.20 39.74
N ALA A 142 10.03 19.25 39.56
CA ALA A 142 10.22 18.56 38.29
C ALA A 142 8.96 17.78 37.89
N ASN A 143 8.29 17.10 38.83
CA ASN A 143 7.05 16.39 38.59
C ASN A 143 5.88 17.34 38.24
N GLN A 144 5.77 18.48 38.92
CA GLN A 144 4.78 19.51 38.58
C GLN A 144 5.02 20.12 37.20
N GLN A 145 6.29 20.39 36.85
CA GLN A 145 6.67 20.84 35.51
C GLN A 145 6.36 19.79 34.45
N ALA A 146 6.64 18.52 34.71
CA ALA A 146 6.29 17.41 33.81
C ALA A 146 4.77 17.31 33.62
N LYS A 147 3.97 17.51 34.67
CA LYS A 147 2.50 17.54 34.58
C LYS A 147 2.00 18.74 33.75
N LEU A 148 2.57 19.92 33.95
CA LEU A 148 2.25 21.11 33.14
C LEU A 148 2.64 20.90 31.67
N GLY A 149 3.82 20.35 31.41
CA GLY A 149 4.28 19.99 30.07
C GLY A 149 3.36 18.96 29.41
N GLY A 150 2.97 17.91 30.14
CA GLY A 150 2.01 16.90 29.68
C GLY A 150 0.65 17.51 29.32
N MET A 151 0.14 18.45 30.11
CA MET A 151 -1.10 19.18 29.78
C MET A 151 -0.94 20.09 28.56
N GLN A 152 0.22 20.71 28.36
CA GLN A 152 0.50 21.50 27.15
C GLN A 152 0.58 20.60 25.91
N VAL A 153 1.27 19.46 26.00
CA VAL A 153 1.30 18.45 24.93
C VAL A 153 -0.12 17.96 24.63
N GLN A 154 -0.90 17.60 25.64
CA GLN A 154 -2.28 17.16 25.44
C GLN A 154 -3.16 18.24 24.79
N ARG A 155 -3.00 19.53 25.16
CA ARG A 155 -3.73 20.64 24.52
C ARG A 155 -3.29 20.86 23.08
N THR A 156 -1.99 20.75 22.80
CA THR A 156 -1.46 20.89 21.42
C THR A 156 -1.89 19.73 20.54
N GLU A 157 -1.84 18.49 21.04
CA GLU A 157 -2.41 17.32 20.37
C GLU A 157 -3.91 17.46 20.11
N GLN A 158 -4.67 18.01 21.06
CA GLN A 158 -6.10 18.31 20.87
C GLN A 158 -6.31 19.37 19.77
N GLN A 159 -5.53 20.45 19.78
CA GLN A 159 -5.61 21.49 18.75
C GLN A 159 -5.23 20.96 17.37
N GLU A 160 -4.14 20.21 17.26
CA GLU A 160 -3.74 19.58 16.00
C GLU A 160 -4.79 18.57 15.52
N ALA A 161 -5.42 17.85 16.44
CA ALA A 161 -6.51 16.95 16.12
C ALA A 161 -7.74 17.71 15.59
N ASP A 162 -8.13 18.80 16.24
CA ASP A 162 -9.21 19.67 15.79
C ASP A 162 -8.91 20.27 14.40
N ASP A 163 -7.69 20.76 14.17
CA ASP A 163 -7.28 21.34 12.90
C ASP A 163 -7.26 20.30 11.76
N LYS A 164 -6.76 19.10 12.04
CA LYS A 164 -6.74 18.00 11.06
C LYS A 164 -8.16 17.50 10.77
N PHE A 165 -9.00 17.37 11.80
CA PHE A 165 -10.43 17.06 11.68
C PHE A 165 -11.10 18.07 10.74
N ASN A 166 -10.96 19.37 11.05
CA ASN A 166 -11.60 20.45 10.31
C ASN A 166 -11.13 20.50 8.86
N ARG A 167 -9.84 20.26 8.61
CA ARG A 167 -9.27 20.20 7.26
C ARG A 167 -9.85 19.05 6.44
N LEU A 168 -9.88 17.83 6.99
CA LEU A 168 -10.45 16.66 6.31
C LEU A 168 -11.95 16.84 6.02
N MET A 169 -12.66 17.45 6.98
CA MET A 169 -14.06 17.83 6.81
C MET A 169 -14.25 18.77 5.62
N LEU A 170 -13.50 19.88 5.59
CA LEU A 170 -13.58 20.86 4.51
C LEU A 170 -13.20 20.26 3.15
N GLU A 171 -12.15 19.42 3.10
CA GLU A 171 -11.73 18.74 1.87
C GLU A 171 -12.84 17.81 1.34
N ASN A 172 -13.44 16.99 2.21
CA ASN A 172 -14.53 16.12 1.80
C ASN A 172 -15.77 16.91 1.35
N PHE A 173 -16.06 18.04 2.00
CA PHE A 173 -17.17 18.92 1.64
C PHE A 173 -16.96 19.58 0.27
N GLN A 174 -15.74 20.05 0.00
CA GLN A 174 -15.39 20.64 -1.29
C GLN A 174 -15.44 19.60 -2.43
N ARG A 175 -14.97 18.38 -2.16
CA ARG A 175 -14.89 17.32 -3.19
C ARG A 175 -16.24 16.67 -3.50
N LEU A 176 -17.06 16.42 -2.49
CA LEU A 176 -18.29 15.60 -2.63
C LEU A 176 -19.58 16.40 -2.45
N GLY A 177 -19.48 17.67 -2.04
CA GLY A 177 -20.60 18.44 -1.53
C GLY A 177 -20.83 18.20 -0.03
N PRO A 178 -21.59 19.06 0.65
CA PRO A 178 -21.68 19.05 2.11
C PRO A 178 -22.30 17.77 2.68
N TRP A 179 -23.38 17.27 2.06
CA TRP A 179 -24.10 16.09 2.55
C TRP A 179 -23.31 14.79 2.34
N GLN A 180 -22.76 14.59 1.14
CA GLN A 180 -21.94 13.42 0.82
C GLN A 180 -20.59 13.47 1.55
N GLY A 181 -19.99 14.66 1.69
CA GLY A 181 -18.77 14.87 2.46
C GLY A 181 -18.96 14.49 3.93
N ALA A 182 -20.07 14.90 4.55
CA ALA A 182 -20.41 14.53 5.91
C ALA A 182 -20.69 13.04 6.07
N ALA A 183 -21.43 12.44 5.13
CA ALA A 183 -21.72 11.01 5.14
C ALA A 183 -20.45 10.17 5.03
N ARG A 184 -19.52 10.58 4.15
CA ARG A 184 -18.21 9.95 4.03
C ARG A 184 -17.40 10.07 5.32
N MET A 185 -17.38 11.26 5.93
CA MET A 185 -16.70 11.51 7.19
C MET A 185 -17.29 10.61 8.30
N LEU A 186 -18.62 10.55 8.46
CA LEU A 186 -19.28 9.64 9.41
C LEU A 186 -18.97 8.14 9.15
N THR A 187 -18.91 7.73 7.88
CA THR A 187 -18.52 6.36 7.47
C THR A 187 -17.07 6.04 7.82
N GLU A 188 -16.15 6.95 7.48
CA GLU A 188 -14.72 6.75 7.69
C GLU A 188 -14.36 6.84 9.18
N THR A 189 -15.05 7.70 9.95
CA THR A 189 -14.82 7.90 11.38
C THR A 189 -15.30 6.75 12.26
N GLY A 190 -16.41 6.10 11.89
CA GLY A 190 -17.13 5.24 12.83
C GLY A 190 -17.67 5.99 14.06
N ALA A 191 -17.76 7.32 14.01
CA ALA A 191 -18.22 8.15 15.12
C ALA A 191 -19.61 7.71 15.58
N GLY A 192 -19.83 7.63 16.90
CA GLY A 192 -21.10 7.15 17.46
C GLY A 192 -21.29 5.63 17.40
N GLY A 193 -20.22 4.83 17.29
CA GLY A 193 -20.29 3.37 17.25
C GLY A 193 -20.58 2.79 15.86
N LEU A 194 -20.42 3.61 14.82
CA LEU A 194 -20.69 3.27 13.41
C LEU A 194 -19.51 2.57 12.72
N ALA A 195 -18.57 2.01 13.49
CA ALA A 195 -17.45 1.27 12.91
C ALA A 195 -17.99 0.12 12.03
N GLY A 196 -17.63 0.18 10.74
CA GLY A 196 -18.07 -0.78 9.71
C GLY A 196 -19.43 -0.47 9.07
N ALA A 197 -20.12 0.60 9.46
CA ALA A 197 -21.37 1.02 8.83
C ALA A 197 -21.08 2.03 7.70
N THR A 198 -21.78 1.89 6.57
CA THR A 198 -21.78 2.90 5.51
C THR A 198 -22.89 3.91 5.76
N VAL A 199 -22.54 5.19 5.89
CA VAL A 199 -23.49 6.27 6.09
C VAL A 199 -23.80 6.92 4.74
N ARG A 200 -25.08 7.17 4.46
CA ARG A 200 -25.54 7.87 3.25
C ARG A 200 -26.57 8.96 3.59
N PRO A 201 -26.53 10.12 2.90
CA PRO A 201 -27.56 11.13 3.04
C PRO A 201 -28.78 10.74 2.19
N VAL A 202 -29.98 10.83 2.75
CA VAL A 202 -31.25 10.59 2.08
C VAL A 202 -32.05 11.89 2.13
N VAL A 203 -32.32 12.45 0.96
CA VAL A 203 -33.18 13.64 0.83
C VAL A 203 -34.62 13.21 1.02
N SER A 204 -35.37 13.94 1.84
CA SER A 204 -36.80 13.69 2.05
C SER A 204 -37.61 13.83 0.75
N PRO A 205 -38.79 13.19 0.63
CA PRO A 205 -39.62 13.28 -0.58
C PRO A 205 -40.01 14.71 -0.98
N ASP A 206 -40.13 15.61 0.00
CA ASP A 206 -40.43 17.04 -0.21
C ASP A 206 -39.19 17.88 -0.55
N GLY A 207 -38.00 17.28 -0.56
CA GLY A 207 -36.73 17.95 -0.84
C GLY A 207 -36.23 18.88 0.27
N LYS A 208 -36.96 19.02 1.39
CA LYS A 208 -36.69 20.04 2.41
C LYS A 208 -35.70 19.61 3.47
N THR A 209 -35.48 18.33 3.66
CA THR A 209 -34.59 17.80 4.68
C THR A 209 -33.66 16.73 4.14
N VAL A 210 -32.52 16.57 4.80
CA VAL A 210 -31.57 15.48 4.57
C VAL A 210 -31.44 14.70 5.86
N LYS A 211 -31.67 13.39 5.79
CA LYS A 211 -31.45 12.44 6.87
C LYS A 211 -30.20 11.62 6.62
N PHE A 212 -29.44 11.29 7.66
CA PHE A 212 -28.35 10.34 7.54
C PHE A 212 -28.81 8.95 7.96
N MET A 213 -28.69 8.01 7.02
CA MET A 213 -28.97 6.59 7.23
C MET A 213 -27.64 5.87 7.34
N SER A 214 -27.51 4.99 8.34
CA SER A 214 -26.39 4.05 8.44
C SER A 214 -26.82 2.70 7.91
N ALA A 215 -25.96 2.02 7.16
CA ALA A 215 -26.18 0.64 6.73
C ALA A 215 -25.06 -0.23 7.27
N LYS A 216 -25.41 -1.24 8.08
CA LYS A 216 -24.47 -2.21 8.63
C LYS A 216 -25.05 -3.61 8.43
N ASP A 217 -24.26 -4.50 7.85
CA ASP A 217 -24.68 -5.89 7.56
C ASP A 217 -25.98 -5.98 6.71
N GLY A 218 -26.23 -4.96 5.88
CA GLY A 218 -27.42 -4.86 5.03
C GLY A 218 -28.66 -4.24 5.71
N GLU A 219 -28.62 -3.99 7.01
CA GLU A 219 -29.70 -3.32 7.73
C GLU A 219 -29.49 -1.80 7.75
N GLU A 220 -30.51 -1.06 7.32
CA GLU A 220 -30.50 0.41 7.34
C GLU A 220 -31.15 0.94 8.62
N ASN A 221 -30.41 1.78 9.35
CA ASN A 221 -30.84 2.40 10.59
C ASN A 221 -30.78 3.94 10.47
N ASP A 222 -31.87 4.62 10.81
CA ASP A 222 -31.92 6.10 10.91
C ASP A 222 -31.04 6.53 12.08
N MET A 223 -30.07 7.41 11.81
CA MET A 223 -29.16 7.92 12.84
C MET A 223 -29.78 9.01 13.72
N GLY A 224 -31.02 9.44 13.43
CA GLY A 224 -31.66 10.58 14.10
C GLY A 224 -31.08 11.94 13.69
N LEU A 225 -30.12 11.95 12.75
CA LEU A 225 -29.49 13.17 12.24
C LEU A 225 -30.29 13.68 11.05
N THR A 226 -31.15 14.66 11.28
CA THR A 226 -31.97 15.32 10.26
C THR A 226 -31.64 16.81 10.20
N TYR A 227 -31.36 17.30 9.00
CA TYR A 227 -31.03 18.70 8.75
C TYR A 227 -31.90 19.26 7.64
N GLU A 228 -32.08 20.58 7.61
CA GLU A 228 -32.68 21.24 6.45
C GLU A 228 -31.79 21.09 5.22
N ASN A 229 -32.38 20.84 4.05
CA ASN A 229 -31.66 20.82 2.78
C ASN A 229 -31.45 22.26 2.26
N SER A 230 -30.76 23.06 3.07
CA SER A 230 -30.51 24.48 2.85
C SER A 230 -29.08 24.84 3.28
N PRO A 231 -28.52 25.99 2.86
CA PRO A 231 -27.25 26.47 3.39
C PRO A 231 -27.23 26.59 4.91
N ALA A 232 -28.37 26.94 5.54
CA ALA A 232 -28.51 26.98 6.99
C ALA A 232 -28.42 25.59 7.63
N GLY A 233 -29.02 24.58 7.01
CA GLY A 233 -28.87 23.19 7.47
C GLY A 233 -27.45 22.65 7.33
N VAL A 234 -26.72 23.04 6.27
CA VAL A 234 -25.29 22.72 6.12
C VAL A 234 -24.47 23.37 7.23
N GLN A 235 -24.72 24.64 7.55
CA GLN A 235 -24.05 25.32 8.66
C GLN A 235 -24.33 24.64 10.00
N ARG A 236 -25.57 24.21 10.24
CA ARG A 236 -25.92 23.46 11.45
C ARG A 236 -25.21 22.12 11.53
N LEU A 237 -25.12 21.38 10.42
CA LEU A 237 -24.35 20.14 10.34
C LEU A 237 -22.86 20.36 10.66
N LEU A 238 -22.25 21.42 10.09
CA LEU A 238 -20.87 21.81 10.38
C LEU A 238 -20.68 22.12 11.87
N TYR A 239 -21.59 22.90 12.45
CA TYR A 239 -21.57 23.24 13.86
C TYR A 239 -21.66 21.99 14.74
N ASP A 240 -22.66 21.13 14.54
CA ASP A 240 -22.85 19.91 15.33
C ASP A 240 -21.64 18.98 15.21
N SER A 241 -21.04 18.88 14.01
CA SER A 241 -19.81 18.10 13.79
C SER A 241 -18.60 18.70 14.51
N SER A 242 -18.48 20.03 14.56
CA SER A 242 -17.39 20.71 15.28
C SER A 242 -17.49 20.57 16.81
N GLN A 243 -18.70 20.35 17.34
CA GLN A 243 -18.99 20.17 18.77
C GLN A 243 -18.73 18.74 19.26
N LEU A 244 -18.25 17.83 18.40
CA LEU A 244 -17.82 16.51 18.84
C LEU A 244 -16.73 16.63 19.92
N ASP A 245 -16.85 15.81 20.97
CA ASP A 245 -15.90 15.77 22.07
C ASP A 245 -14.46 15.57 21.55
N PRO A 246 -13.47 16.33 22.04
CA PRO A 246 -12.09 16.21 21.58
C PRO A 246 -11.52 14.79 21.65
N ARG A 247 -11.94 13.95 22.61
CA ARG A 247 -11.50 12.54 22.67
C ARG A 247 -12.00 11.77 21.47
N THR A 248 -13.26 11.96 21.09
CA THR A 248 -13.86 11.34 19.89
C THR A 248 -13.09 11.74 18.63
N LYS A 249 -12.67 13.00 18.52
CA LYS A 249 -11.87 13.49 17.38
C LYS A 249 -10.47 12.87 17.35
N ILE A 250 -9.80 12.75 18.50
CA ILE A 250 -8.48 12.11 18.60
C ILE A 250 -8.58 10.61 18.27
N GLU A 251 -9.57 9.90 18.81
CA GLU A 251 -9.81 8.49 18.51
C GLU A 251 -10.04 8.29 17.02
N TRP A 252 -10.82 9.17 16.38
CA TRP A 252 -10.99 9.15 14.92
C TRP A 252 -9.65 9.27 14.19
N LEU A 253 -8.84 10.28 14.51
CA LEU A 253 -7.57 10.47 13.82
C LEU A 253 -6.61 9.31 14.02
N ARG A 254 -6.64 8.67 15.20
CA ARG A 254 -5.87 7.45 15.46
C ARG A 254 -6.34 6.30 14.57
N ASP A 255 -7.64 6.08 14.46
CA ASP A 255 -8.20 5.04 13.59
C ASP A 255 -7.93 5.31 12.11
N LEU A 256 -8.02 6.57 11.68
CA LEU A 256 -7.71 6.97 10.31
C LEU A 256 -6.23 6.74 9.99
N ASN A 257 -5.31 7.18 10.86
CA ASN A 257 -3.88 6.91 10.72
C ASN A 257 -3.60 5.40 10.69
N LYS A 258 -4.24 4.62 11.57
CA LYS A 258 -4.09 3.16 11.61
C LYS A 258 -4.53 2.52 10.29
N ARG A 259 -5.66 2.92 9.73
CA ARG A 259 -6.14 2.43 8.43
C ARG A 259 -5.20 2.82 7.29
N GLU A 260 -4.65 4.04 7.31
CA GLU A 260 -3.64 4.45 6.33
C GLU A 260 -2.35 3.62 6.45
N GLU A 261 -1.91 3.33 7.66
CA GLU A 261 -0.75 2.48 7.93
C GLU A 261 -1.00 1.04 7.48
N ASP A 262 -2.17 0.48 7.79
CA ASP A 262 -2.59 -0.85 7.34
C ASP A 262 -2.67 -0.91 5.81
N ALA A 263 -3.19 0.13 5.16
CA ALA A 263 -3.24 0.21 3.70
C ALA A 263 -1.83 0.30 3.08
N LYS A 264 -0.92 1.10 3.68
CA LYS A 264 0.49 1.16 3.26
C LYS A 264 1.19 -0.18 3.50
N PHE A 265 0.90 -0.85 4.61
CA PHE A 265 1.44 -2.18 4.92
C PHE A 265 0.98 -3.21 3.89
N LYS A 266 -0.32 -3.31 3.61
CA LYS A 266 -0.87 -4.18 2.55
C LYS A 266 -0.31 -3.84 1.18
N GLY A 267 -0.13 -2.57 0.86
CA GLY A 267 0.50 -2.13 -0.39
C GLY A 267 1.95 -2.61 -0.51
N ARG A 268 2.73 -2.55 0.57
CA ARG A 268 4.09 -3.10 0.63
C ARG A 268 4.09 -4.62 0.51
N GLU A 269 3.15 -5.30 1.16
CA GLU A 269 2.99 -6.75 1.09
C GLU A 269 2.67 -7.21 -0.34
N MET A 270 1.71 -6.56 -1.02
CA MET A 270 1.42 -6.85 -2.43
C MET A 270 2.62 -6.61 -3.34
N ALA A 271 3.39 -5.53 -3.10
CA ALA A 271 4.58 -5.25 -3.88
C ALA A 271 5.70 -6.30 -3.67
N VAL A 272 5.83 -6.85 -2.45
CA VAL A 272 6.76 -7.96 -2.18
C VAL A 272 6.29 -9.23 -2.90
N HIS A 273 5.00 -9.53 -2.85
CA HIS A 273 4.43 -10.69 -3.53
C HIS A 273 4.59 -10.59 -5.06
N GLU A 274 4.34 -9.41 -5.64
CA GLU A 274 4.56 -9.14 -7.07
C GLU A 274 6.04 -9.32 -7.44
N ARG A 275 6.98 -8.86 -6.60
CA ARG A 275 8.41 -9.10 -6.82
C ARG A 275 8.74 -10.59 -6.80
N GLN A 276 8.24 -11.35 -5.81
CA GLN A 276 8.45 -12.79 -5.73
C GLN A 276 7.87 -13.53 -6.95
N GLN A 277 6.69 -13.14 -7.41
CA GLN A 277 6.11 -13.66 -8.66
C GLN A 277 6.99 -13.32 -9.86
N SER A 278 7.46 -12.09 -9.97
CA SER A 278 8.36 -11.69 -11.06
C SER A 278 9.70 -12.43 -11.02
N GLU A 279 10.23 -12.73 -9.83
CA GLU A 279 11.48 -13.48 -9.64
C GLU A 279 11.31 -14.95 -9.97
N THR A 280 10.19 -15.56 -9.55
CA THR A 280 9.86 -16.96 -9.91
C THR A 280 9.64 -17.11 -11.41
N GLU A 281 8.96 -16.16 -12.07
CA GLU A 281 8.85 -16.13 -13.53
C GLU A 281 10.20 -15.98 -14.22
N ARG A 282 11.08 -15.11 -13.71
CA ARG A 282 12.46 -14.98 -14.23
C ARG A 282 13.24 -16.27 -14.06
N HIS A 283 13.12 -16.94 -12.92
CA HIS A 283 13.75 -18.22 -12.65
C HIS A 283 13.23 -19.30 -13.60
N HIS A 284 11.92 -19.37 -13.81
CA HIS A 284 11.32 -20.33 -14.74
C HIS A 284 11.80 -20.08 -16.19
N ARG A 285 11.86 -18.82 -16.63
CA ARG A 285 12.41 -18.47 -17.95
C ARG A 285 13.90 -18.82 -18.06
N ALA A 286 14.69 -18.61 -17.00
CA ALA A 286 16.09 -18.99 -16.98
C ALA A 286 16.28 -20.52 -17.08
N LEU A 287 15.45 -21.30 -16.39
CA LEU A 287 15.47 -22.77 -16.48
C LEU A 287 15.05 -23.28 -17.87
N GLU A 288 14.04 -22.68 -18.49
CA GLU A 288 13.68 -22.98 -19.89
C GLU A 288 14.81 -22.69 -20.87
N ASN A 289 15.54 -21.59 -20.68
CA ASN A 289 16.66 -21.25 -21.54
C ASN A 289 17.82 -22.25 -21.38
N LEU A 290 18.13 -22.64 -20.13
CA LEU A 290 19.17 -23.65 -19.84
C LEU A 290 18.83 -25.03 -20.39
N SER A 291 17.56 -25.46 -20.31
CA SER A 291 17.13 -26.75 -20.86
C SER A 291 17.22 -26.75 -22.39
N GLY A 292 16.79 -25.67 -23.05
CA GLY A 292 16.89 -25.50 -24.49
C GLY A 292 18.35 -25.52 -25.00
N GLU A 293 19.26 -24.85 -24.30
CA GLU A 293 20.69 -24.85 -24.66
C GLU A 293 21.34 -26.24 -24.54
N ARG A 294 21.00 -27.03 -23.52
CA ARG A 294 21.54 -28.39 -23.37
C ARG A 294 21.11 -29.31 -24.51
N VAL A 295 19.85 -29.23 -24.94
CA VAL A 295 19.32 -30.01 -26.07
C VAL A 295 19.94 -29.58 -27.40
N ALA A 296 20.13 -28.27 -27.61
CA ALA A 296 20.77 -27.77 -28.81
C ALA A 296 22.25 -28.19 -28.91
N ASN A 297 22.97 -28.19 -27.79
CA ASN A 297 24.38 -28.58 -27.73
C ASN A 297 24.60 -30.10 -27.90
N SER A 298 23.67 -30.95 -27.44
CA SER A 298 23.77 -32.40 -27.63
C SER A 298 23.56 -32.82 -29.08
N ALA A 299 22.58 -32.22 -29.77
CA ALA A 299 22.32 -32.50 -31.18
C ALA A 299 23.47 -32.06 -32.11
N ALA A 300 24.14 -30.95 -31.79
CA ALA A 300 25.31 -30.49 -32.55
C ALA A 300 26.48 -31.49 -32.60
N ARG A 301 26.59 -32.40 -31.61
CA ARG A 301 27.67 -33.41 -31.56
C ARG A 301 27.43 -34.62 -32.47
N ILE A 302 26.21 -34.82 -32.98
CA ILE A 302 25.82 -36.02 -33.74
C ILE A 302 25.80 -35.75 -35.26
N GLY A 303 26.17 -34.54 -35.70
CA GLY A 303 26.18 -34.19 -37.13
C GLY A 303 24.79 -34.08 -37.76
N MET A 304 23.72 -34.18 -36.96
CA MET A 304 22.36 -33.86 -37.39
C MET A 304 22.21 -32.34 -37.52
N PRO A 305 21.39 -31.85 -38.46
CA PRO A 305 20.98 -30.43 -38.47
C PRO A 305 20.48 -30.08 -37.07
N ARG A 306 21.04 -29.01 -36.48
CA ARG A 306 20.71 -28.61 -35.12
C ARG A 306 19.19 -28.39 -35.03
N PRO A 307 18.47 -29.10 -34.14
CA PRO A 307 17.07 -28.84 -33.91
C PRO A 307 16.93 -27.39 -33.46
N LEU A 308 15.83 -26.76 -33.87
CA LEU A 308 15.52 -25.39 -33.47
C LEU A 308 15.49 -25.31 -31.94
N THR A 309 16.07 -24.26 -31.38
CA THR A 309 15.96 -24.03 -29.94
C THR A 309 14.52 -23.65 -29.60
N ALA A 310 14.07 -23.91 -28.36
CA ALA A 310 12.71 -23.54 -27.94
C ALA A 310 12.40 -22.03 -28.11
N ALA A 311 13.42 -21.17 -28.10
CA ALA A 311 13.28 -19.75 -28.41
C ALA A 311 13.06 -19.49 -29.92
N GLN A 312 13.75 -20.25 -30.79
CA GLN A 312 13.56 -20.20 -32.23
C GLN A 312 12.19 -20.77 -32.64
N GLU A 313 11.74 -21.86 -32.02
CA GLU A 313 10.39 -22.41 -32.22
C GLU A 313 9.30 -21.42 -31.82
N ARG A 314 9.44 -20.78 -30.64
CA ARG A 314 8.54 -19.69 -30.22
C ARG A 314 8.54 -18.54 -31.22
N SER A 315 9.70 -18.07 -31.65
CA SER A 315 9.79 -17.00 -32.65
C SER A 315 9.16 -17.39 -33.99
N ASN A 316 9.32 -18.64 -34.43
CA ASN A 316 8.70 -19.15 -35.65
C ASN A 316 7.17 -19.21 -35.50
N ALA A 317 6.65 -19.65 -34.35
CA ALA A 317 5.22 -19.69 -34.05
C ALA A 317 4.60 -18.28 -34.00
N GLU A 318 5.31 -17.30 -33.42
CA GLU A 318 4.88 -15.89 -33.45
C GLU A 318 4.81 -15.34 -34.88
N ILE A 319 5.79 -15.66 -35.73
CA ILE A 319 5.78 -15.28 -37.15
C ILE A 319 4.58 -15.93 -37.87
N ASP A 320 4.26 -17.18 -37.57
CA ASP A 320 3.09 -17.87 -38.15
C ASP A 320 1.76 -17.28 -37.72
N ALA A 321 1.58 -17.04 -36.43
CA ALA A 321 0.39 -16.37 -35.90
C ALA A 321 0.22 -14.99 -36.53
N ALA A 322 1.31 -14.23 -36.64
CA ALA A 322 1.30 -12.93 -37.32
C ALA A 322 0.91 -13.08 -38.81
N ARG A 323 1.45 -14.07 -39.53
CA ARG A 323 1.10 -14.34 -40.93
C ARG A 323 -0.36 -14.72 -41.10
N GLN A 324 -0.94 -15.49 -40.18
CA GLN A 324 -2.36 -15.81 -40.16
C GLN A 324 -3.20 -14.55 -39.92
N GLN A 325 -2.77 -13.65 -39.03
CA GLN A 325 -3.48 -12.41 -38.73
C GLN A 325 -3.53 -11.43 -39.92
N VAL A 326 -2.47 -11.36 -40.74
CA VAL A 326 -2.48 -10.58 -41.99
C VAL A 326 -3.03 -11.35 -43.20
N ALA A 327 -3.24 -12.67 -43.10
CA ALA A 327 -3.81 -13.45 -44.18
C ALA A 327 -5.24 -12.98 -44.47
N GLY A 328 -5.57 -12.78 -45.74
CA GLY A 328 -6.89 -12.29 -46.18
C GLY A 328 -7.04 -10.77 -46.21
N LEU A 329 -6.08 -10.00 -45.67
CA LEU A 329 -6.06 -8.55 -45.85
C LEU A 329 -5.37 -8.16 -47.15
N SER A 330 -5.94 -7.20 -47.88
CA SER A 330 -5.27 -6.63 -49.04
C SER A 330 -4.04 -5.80 -48.63
N ASN A 331 -3.03 -5.68 -49.50
CA ASN A 331 -1.85 -4.88 -49.19
C ASN A 331 -2.21 -3.39 -48.94
N ALA A 332 -3.24 -2.87 -49.61
CA ALA A 332 -3.75 -1.52 -49.37
C ALA A 332 -4.39 -1.37 -47.98
N GLU A 333 -5.13 -2.39 -47.52
CA GLU A 333 -5.71 -2.45 -46.17
C GLU A 333 -4.62 -2.45 -45.09
N ILE A 334 -3.59 -3.27 -45.29
CA ILE A 334 -2.44 -3.35 -44.38
C ILE A 334 -1.75 -1.98 -44.33
N LEU A 335 -1.45 -1.35 -45.45
CA LEU A 335 -0.82 -0.03 -45.47
C LEU A 335 -1.68 1.04 -44.79
N ARG A 336 -2.99 1.06 -45.07
CA ARG A 336 -3.93 2.00 -44.46
C ARG A 336 -3.97 1.86 -42.94
N ARG A 337 -4.05 0.64 -42.42
CA ARG A 337 -4.22 0.40 -40.97
C ARG A 337 -2.90 0.37 -40.20
N THR A 338 -1.76 0.30 -40.87
CA THR A 338 -0.43 0.28 -40.21
C THR A 338 0.31 1.60 -40.27
N ALA A 339 -0.14 2.56 -41.09
CA ALA A 339 0.42 3.91 -41.13
C ALA A 339 -0.02 4.74 -39.92
N LYS A 340 0.92 5.22 -39.10
CA LYS A 340 0.64 6.04 -37.91
C LYS A 340 0.04 7.41 -38.26
N ALA A 341 0.42 7.96 -39.41
CA ALA A 341 -0.09 9.21 -39.93
C ALA A 341 -0.63 9.02 -41.35
N THR A 342 -1.61 9.84 -41.70
CA THR A 342 -2.15 9.95 -43.07
C THR A 342 -1.16 10.68 -43.98
N ASN A 343 -1.40 10.67 -45.29
CA ASN A 343 -0.56 11.37 -46.28
C ASN A 343 -0.47 12.90 -46.05
N THR A 344 -1.36 13.47 -45.22
CA THR A 344 -1.35 14.90 -44.85
C THR A 344 -0.57 15.19 -43.56
N GLY A 345 0.02 14.17 -42.93
CA GLY A 345 0.77 14.28 -41.68
C GLY A 345 -0.08 14.28 -40.40
N ARG A 346 -1.41 14.19 -40.53
CA ARG A 346 -2.34 14.06 -39.39
C ARG A 346 -2.39 12.62 -38.87
N GLU A 347 -2.68 12.44 -37.59
CA GLU A 347 -2.88 11.10 -36.99
C GLU A 347 -3.96 10.31 -37.74
N ASN A 348 -3.68 9.04 -38.00
CA ASN A 348 -4.57 8.17 -38.74
C ASN A 348 -5.57 7.48 -37.79
N PRO A 349 -6.89 7.74 -37.93
CA PRO A 349 -7.89 7.11 -37.07
C PRO A 349 -8.00 5.60 -37.28
N ASP A 350 -7.61 5.10 -38.45
CA ASP A 350 -7.62 3.67 -38.79
C ASP A 350 -6.37 2.93 -38.29
N TYR A 351 -5.43 3.62 -37.60
CA TYR A 351 -4.18 3.02 -37.14
C TYR A 351 -4.42 1.95 -36.07
N ASP A 352 -4.00 0.73 -36.39
CA ASP A 352 -4.07 -0.43 -35.51
C ASP A 352 -2.65 -0.85 -35.10
N PRO A 353 -2.21 -0.55 -33.86
CA PRO A 353 -0.87 -0.90 -33.39
C PRO A 353 -0.67 -2.41 -33.21
N GLY A 354 -1.73 -3.20 -33.11
CA GLY A 354 -1.66 -4.66 -33.12
C GLY A 354 -1.33 -5.18 -34.51
N LEU A 355 -2.11 -4.75 -35.51
CA LEU A 355 -1.89 -5.12 -36.90
C LEU A 355 -0.53 -4.62 -37.43
N ALA A 356 -0.07 -3.43 -37.02
CA ALA A 356 1.24 -2.92 -37.41
C ALA A 356 2.40 -3.82 -36.93
N ARG A 357 2.33 -4.29 -35.68
CA ARG A 357 3.30 -5.24 -35.13
C ARG A 357 3.22 -6.60 -35.84
N ALA A 358 2.02 -7.11 -36.07
CA ALA A 358 1.81 -8.36 -36.80
C ALA A 358 2.34 -8.29 -38.24
N ALA A 359 2.05 -7.22 -38.97
CA ALA A 359 2.54 -7.01 -40.33
C ALA A 359 4.08 -6.94 -40.39
N ALA A 360 4.73 -6.31 -39.40
CA ALA A 360 6.18 -6.28 -39.29
C ALA A 360 6.78 -7.66 -39.00
N LEU A 361 6.18 -8.43 -38.08
CA LEU A 361 6.61 -9.80 -37.75
C LEU A 361 6.40 -10.76 -38.93
N ALA A 362 5.27 -10.66 -39.62
CA ALA A 362 4.93 -11.51 -40.76
C ALA A 362 5.89 -11.34 -41.96
N ARG A 363 6.59 -10.20 -42.04
CA ARG A 363 7.65 -9.91 -43.03
C ARG A 363 9.02 -10.44 -42.62
N ARG A 364 9.18 -11.04 -41.44
CA ARG A 364 10.44 -11.68 -41.06
C ARG A 364 10.50 -13.11 -41.60
N ARG A 365 11.73 -13.55 -41.91
CA ARG A 365 12.05 -14.94 -42.24
C ARG A 365 12.15 -15.75 -40.93
N LYS A 366 11.58 -16.94 -40.92
CA LYS A 366 11.75 -17.92 -39.84
C LYS A 366 13.20 -18.39 -39.76
N VAL A 367 13.59 -18.92 -38.60
CA VAL A 367 14.87 -19.65 -38.48
C VAL A 367 14.65 -21.06 -39.04
N GLY A 368 15.51 -21.46 -39.97
CA GLY A 368 15.39 -22.74 -40.70
C GLY A 368 14.82 -22.58 -42.10
N GLU A 369 13.96 -23.53 -42.50
CA GLU A 369 13.22 -23.53 -43.76
C GLU A 369 11.97 -22.63 -43.67
N ASP A 370 11.75 -21.80 -44.69
CA ASP A 370 10.62 -20.85 -44.73
C ASP A 370 10.13 -20.63 -46.16
N ASP A 371 9.46 -21.64 -46.72
CA ASP A 371 8.98 -21.63 -48.10
C ASP A 371 8.12 -20.41 -48.43
N GLN A 372 7.30 -19.94 -47.49
CA GLN A 372 6.43 -18.78 -47.70
C GLN A 372 7.21 -17.47 -47.80
N PHE A 373 8.35 -17.34 -47.11
CA PHE A 373 9.23 -16.18 -47.24
C PHE A 373 10.15 -16.33 -48.46
N ASP A 374 10.74 -17.51 -48.64
CA ASP A 374 11.71 -17.78 -49.69
C ASP A 374 11.07 -17.72 -51.10
N SER A 375 9.80 -18.11 -51.23
CA SER A 375 9.02 -17.92 -52.46
C SER A 375 8.72 -16.45 -52.79
N ARG A 376 8.69 -15.54 -51.80
CA ARG A 376 8.56 -14.09 -52.03
C ARG A 376 9.88 -13.44 -52.44
N GLY A 377 11.00 -14.01 -52.00
CA GLY A 377 12.36 -13.55 -52.28
C GLY A 377 12.91 -14.06 -53.61
N ALA A 378 12.36 -15.16 -54.15
CA ALA A 378 12.66 -15.63 -55.50
C ALA A 378 12.21 -14.57 -56.52
N PRO A 379 13.15 -13.83 -57.13
CA PRO A 379 12.80 -12.59 -57.78
C PRO A 379 12.00 -12.87 -59.06
N ALA A 380 10.96 -12.07 -59.27
CA ALA A 380 10.48 -11.67 -60.59
C ALA A 380 11.55 -10.89 -61.40
N ARG A 381 12.83 -11.25 -61.29
CA ARG A 381 13.96 -10.70 -62.05
C ARG A 381 13.90 -11.06 -63.53
N ALA A 382 13.03 -12.00 -63.93
CA ALA A 382 12.78 -12.28 -65.34
C ALA A 382 11.77 -11.31 -65.99
N ALA A 383 10.96 -10.57 -65.22
CA ALA A 383 9.89 -9.73 -65.76
C ALA A 383 10.26 -8.24 -65.90
N SER A 384 11.32 -7.77 -65.22
CA SER A 384 11.76 -6.36 -65.31
C SER A 384 12.59 -6.03 -66.56
N ALA A 385 12.90 -7.01 -67.42
CA ALA A 385 13.53 -6.75 -68.73
C ALA A 385 12.52 -6.31 -69.82
N GLN A 386 11.21 -6.52 -69.62
CA GLN A 386 10.16 -6.06 -70.54
C GLN A 386 9.55 -4.71 -70.15
N GLY A 387 9.69 -4.27 -68.90
CA GLY A 387 9.22 -2.96 -68.43
C GLY A 387 10.08 -1.77 -68.87
N SER A 388 11.36 -1.99 -69.25
CA SER A 388 12.25 -0.89 -69.66
C SER A 388 11.92 -0.33 -71.04
N ALA A 389 11.30 -1.13 -71.93
CA ALA A 389 10.99 -0.68 -73.28
C ALA A 389 9.84 0.36 -73.30
N GLN A 390 8.84 0.20 -72.44
CA GLN A 390 7.73 1.15 -72.32
C GLN A 390 8.16 2.44 -71.59
N GLY A 391 9.02 2.33 -70.57
CA GLY A 391 9.55 3.50 -69.87
C GLY A 391 10.41 4.40 -70.77
N ILE A 392 11.29 3.82 -71.60
CA ILE A 392 12.15 4.58 -72.50
C ILE A 392 11.35 5.23 -73.62
N ALA A 393 10.33 4.57 -74.17
CA ALA A 393 9.45 5.17 -75.16
C ALA A 393 8.68 6.40 -74.61
N GLN A 394 8.23 6.35 -73.35
CA GLN A 394 7.58 7.48 -72.69
C GLN A 394 8.57 8.61 -72.38
N ALA A 395 9.77 8.30 -71.90
CA ALA A 395 10.83 9.28 -71.67
C ALA A 395 11.23 10.00 -72.96
N PHE A 396 11.39 9.23 -74.06
CA PHE A 396 11.69 9.76 -75.38
C PHE A 396 10.61 10.70 -75.92
N GLN A 397 9.32 10.38 -75.70
CA GLN A 397 8.21 11.26 -76.10
C GLN A 397 8.11 12.53 -75.24
N ALA A 398 8.51 12.46 -73.98
CA ALA A 398 8.48 13.58 -73.05
C ALA A 398 9.65 14.55 -73.21
N ASP A 399 10.75 14.12 -73.86
CA ASP A 399 11.94 14.93 -74.07
C ASP A 399 11.73 15.99 -75.19
N PRO A 400 11.78 17.30 -74.86
CA PRO A 400 11.58 18.36 -75.84
C PRO A 400 12.61 18.33 -76.99
N ALA A 401 13.83 17.83 -76.75
CA ALA A 401 14.88 17.76 -77.75
C ALA A 401 14.63 16.64 -78.80
N MET A 402 13.80 15.65 -78.46
CA MET A 402 13.45 14.54 -79.34
C MET A 402 12.18 14.78 -80.17
N LYS A 403 11.59 15.98 -80.06
CA LYS A 403 10.40 16.35 -80.82
C LYS A 403 10.69 16.38 -82.32
N GLY A 404 10.02 15.51 -83.07
CA GLY A 404 10.22 15.36 -84.52
C GLY A 404 11.10 14.17 -84.93
N TYR A 405 11.67 13.46 -83.96
CA TYR A 405 12.44 12.24 -84.17
C TYR A 405 11.62 11.00 -83.78
N ARG A 406 12.05 9.82 -84.22
CA ARG A 406 11.41 8.53 -83.92
C ARG A 406 12.44 7.59 -83.28
N LEU A 407 11.99 6.84 -82.28
CA LEU A 407 12.80 5.81 -81.63
C LEU A 407 12.89 4.58 -82.56
N GLY A 408 14.10 4.14 -82.85
CA GLY A 408 14.44 2.98 -83.69
C GLY A 408 14.73 1.72 -82.88
N SER A 409 15.54 0.83 -83.46
CA SER A 409 15.85 -0.46 -82.82
C SER A 409 16.83 -0.29 -81.66
N LYS A 410 16.80 -1.23 -80.71
CA LYS A 410 17.77 -1.29 -79.61
C LYS A 410 19.09 -1.84 -80.15
N THR A 411 20.17 -1.09 -79.97
CA THR A 411 21.53 -1.49 -80.33
C THR A 411 22.08 -2.56 -79.37
N PRO A 412 23.12 -3.32 -79.77
CA PRO A 412 23.79 -4.30 -78.89
C PRO A 412 24.35 -3.70 -77.59
N ALA A 413 24.68 -2.40 -77.61
CA ALA A 413 25.15 -1.66 -76.43
C ALA A 413 24.03 -1.25 -75.46
N GLY A 414 22.77 -1.56 -75.79
CA GLY A 414 21.62 -1.30 -74.93
C GLY A 414 20.91 0.03 -75.15
N ARG A 415 21.40 0.88 -76.06
CA ARG A 415 20.82 2.19 -76.42
C ARG A 415 19.80 2.07 -77.55
N TYR A 416 18.85 2.99 -77.64
CA TYR A 416 17.88 3.03 -78.75
C TYR A 416 18.33 3.99 -79.84
N GLU A 417 18.18 3.60 -81.09
CA GLU A 417 18.44 4.49 -82.23
C GLU A 417 17.45 5.67 -82.25
N VAL A 418 17.92 6.84 -82.67
CA VAL A 418 17.07 8.02 -82.92
C VAL A 418 17.11 8.31 -84.41
N LEU A 419 15.96 8.25 -85.06
CA LEU A 419 15.78 8.43 -86.49
C LEU A 419 15.11 9.78 -86.77
N ASP A 420 15.54 10.48 -87.81
CA ASP A 420 14.84 11.67 -88.31
C ASP A 420 13.53 11.31 -89.04
N SER A 421 12.79 12.33 -89.48
CA SER A 421 11.52 12.14 -90.19
C SER A 421 11.64 11.40 -91.52
N THR A 422 12.85 11.32 -92.10
CA THR A 422 13.17 10.57 -93.32
C THR A 422 13.62 9.13 -93.04
N GLY A 423 13.77 8.77 -91.76
CA GLY A 423 14.25 7.45 -91.33
C GLY A 423 15.77 7.33 -91.25
N LYS A 424 16.52 8.43 -91.35
CA LYS A 424 17.98 8.41 -91.23
C LYS A 424 18.41 8.44 -89.77
N LEU A 425 19.39 7.62 -89.42
CA LEU A 425 19.97 7.59 -88.07
C LEU A 425 20.70 8.91 -87.76
N VAL A 426 20.28 9.59 -86.71
CA VAL A 426 20.86 10.85 -86.22
C VAL A 426 21.56 10.71 -84.88
N GLY A 427 21.23 9.68 -84.07
CA GLY A 427 21.87 9.47 -82.78
C GLY A 427 21.35 8.25 -82.02
N HIS A 428 21.67 8.19 -80.73
CA HIS A 428 21.20 7.15 -79.81
C HIS A 428 20.65 7.79 -78.52
N TYR A 429 19.58 7.22 -77.99
CA TYR A 429 18.89 7.62 -76.76
C TYR A 429 19.16 6.59 -75.65
N GLU A 430 19.53 7.06 -74.47
CA GLU A 430 19.84 6.24 -73.29
C GLU A 430 18.72 6.26 -72.24
#